data_AF-A0A7H4M1D1-F1
#
_entry.id   AF-A0A7H4M1D1-F1
#
_cell.length_a   1.000
_cell.length_b   1.000
_cell.length_c   1.000
_cell.angle_alpha   90.00
_cell.angle_beta   90.00
_cell.angle_gamma   90.00
#
_symmetry.space_group_name_H-M   'P 1'
#
loop_
_entity.id
_entity.type
_entity.pdbx_description
1 polymer ?
#
loop_
_entity_poly.entity_id
_entity_poly.type
_entity_poly.pdbx_seq_one_letter_code
_entity_poly.pdbx_strand_id
1 'polypeptide(L)'
;MPSIFEKYDLKQVINTSGRMTILGVSTPRPEVVDAAMAGMNQYFEMKDLVNKTGAYIAKLLDVEGATVVSCASAGIAQSVAAVLVKDSDWLLENLHVTPIENNEIVLPKGHNVNFGAPVGTMVALAAAGWWKRATPMNVPPGSWRRPLPAHRGHSVYQIPPLRAEKHAQRGAGGSGGAEP
;
A
#
# COMPACT_ATOMS: atom_id res chain seq x y z
N MET A 1 -35.79 -9.41 14.92
CA MET A 1 -34.99 -8.21 14.56
C MET A 1 -34.74 -8.27 13.06
N PRO A 2 -34.85 -7.15 12.32
CA PRO A 2 -34.45 -7.12 10.92
C PRO A 2 -32.98 -7.51 10.78
N SER A 3 -32.63 -8.16 9.68
CA SER A 3 -31.24 -8.51 9.37
C SER A 3 -30.39 -7.24 9.27
N ILE A 4 -29.06 -7.37 9.40
CA ILE A 4 -28.16 -6.22 9.25
C ILE A 4 -28.29 -5.58 7.85
N PHE A 5 -28.63 -6.37 6.84
CA PHE A 5 -28.88 -5.89 5.48
C PHE A 5 -30.13 -5.03 5.40
N GLU A 6 -31.25 -5.48 5.96
CA GLU A 6 -32.51 -4.71 5.98
C GLU A 6 -32.40 -3.46 6.86
N LYS A 7 -31.70 -3.56 7.99
CA LYS A 7 -31.53 -2.42 8.93
C LYS A 7 -30.79 -1.24 8.30
N TYR A 8 -29.80 -1.52 7.45
CA TYR A 8 -28.94 -0.51 6.83
C TYR A 8 -29.17 -0.35 5.32
N ASP A 9 -30.26 -0.92 4.78
CA ASP A 9 -30.60 -0.90 3.35
C ASP A 9 -29.44 -1.37 2.44
N LEU A 10 -28.79 -2.47 2.83
CA LEU A 10 -27.64 -3.03 2.13
C LEU A 10 -28.06 -4.20 1.24
N LYS A 11 -27.49 -4.24 0.03
CA LYS A 11 -27.66 -5.36 -0.90
C LYS A 11 -26.91 -6.60 -0.42
N GLN A 12 -27.60 -7.74 -0.38
CA GLN A 12 -26.95 -9.04 -0.19
C GLN A 12 -26.26 -9.48 -1.49
N VAL A 13 -25.00 -9.92 -1.37
CA VAL A 13 -24.16 -10.32 -2.52
C VAL A 13 -23.54 -11.69 -2.26
N ILE A 14 -23.54 -12.55 -3.27
CA ILE A 14 -22.78 -13.81 -3.30
C ILE A 14 -21.58 -13.58 -4.22
N ASN A 15 -20.37 -13.73 -3.69
CA ASN A 15 -19.14 -13.50 -4.45
C ASN A 15 -18.59 -14.82 -5.00
N THR A 16 -18.54 -14.95 -6.33
CA THR A 16 -17.93 -16.08 -7.05
C THR A 16 -16.67 -15.68 -7.85
N SER A 17 -16.27 -14.41 -7.80
CA SER A 17 -15.18 -13.83 -8.60
C SER A 17 -13.84 -13.72 -7.84
N GLY A 18 -13.72 -14.36 -6.68
CA GLY A 18 -12.51 -14.32 -5.86
C GLY A 18 -12.40 -13.04 -5.00
N ARG A 19 -11.18 -12.57 -4.72
CA ARG A 19 -10.95 -11.43 -3.81
C ARG A 19 -11.15 -10.10 -4.53
N MET A 20 -12.33 -9.50 -4.35
CA MET A 20 -12.71 -8.25 -5.01
C MET A 20 -12.73 -7.09 -4.02
N THR A 21 -11.96 -6.02 -4.30
CA THR A 21 -11.90 -4.82 -3.44
C THR A 21 -13.27 -4.17 -3.25
N ILE A 22 -14.09 -4.14 -4.30
CA ILE A 22 -15.46 -3.56 -4.24
C ILE A 22 -16.40 -4.34 -3.30
N LEU A 23 -16.08 -5.59 -2.98
CA LEU A 23 -16.88 -6.46 -2.11
C LEU A 23 -16.27 -6.65 -0.72
N GLY A 24 -15.27 -5.84 -0.34
CA GLY A 24 -14.62 -5.96 0.97
C GLY A 24 -13.51 -7.02 1.05
N VAL A 25 -13.06 -7.54 -0.09
CA VAL A 25 -11.89 -8.44 -0.21
C VAL A 25 -12.08 -9.79 0.49
N SER A 26 -11.59 -9.94 1.73
CA SER A 26 -11.45 -11.23 2.41
C SER A 26 -12.47 -11.36 3.52
N THR A 27 -13.12 -12.53 3.61
CA THR A 27 -13.99 -12.88 4.73
C THR A 27 -13.19 -13.68 5.77
N PRO A 28 -13.06 -13.18 7.01
CA PRO A 28 -12.32 -13.89 8.05
C PRO A 28 -13.06 -15.18 8.45
N ARG A 29 -12.29 -16.21 8.84
CA ARG A 29 -12.85 -17.42 9.47
C ARG A 29 -13.34 -17.09 10.88
N PRO A 30 -14.32 -17.84 11.42
CA PRO A 30 -14.85 -17.61 12.77
C PRO A 30 -13.76 -17.50 13.84
N GLU A 31 -12.77 -18.40 13.81
CA GLU A 31 -11.61 -18.38 14.72
C GLU A 31 -10.81 -17.07 14.73
N VAL A 32 -10.73 -16.38 13.59
CA VAL A 32 -10.05 -15.07 13.47
C VAL A 32 -10.91 -13.96 14.03
N VAL A 33 -12.23 -14.03 13.83
CA VAL A 33 -13.19 -13.08 14.40
C VAL A 33 -13.17 -13.17 15.92
N ASP A 34 -13.18 -14.37 16.48
CA ASP A 34 -13.14 -14.60 17.93
C ASP A 34 -11.85 -14.05 18.54
N ALA A 35 -10.70 -14.30 17.91
CA ALA A 35 -9.42 -13.75 18.35
C ALA A 35 -9.39 -12.21 18.30
N ALA A 36 -9.94 -11.60 17.25
CA ALA A 36 -10.04 -10.15 17.14
C ALA A 36 -10.93 -9.56 18.24
N MET A 37 -12.09 -10.16 18.50
CA MET A 37 -13.00 -9.74 19.58
C MET A 37 -12.36 -9.91 20.96
N ALA A 38 -11.61 -10.99 21.19
CA ALA A 38 -10.86 -11.19 22.43
C ALA A 38 -9.83 -10.07 22.64
N GLY A 39 -9.08 -9.71 21.59
CA GLY A 39 -8.12 -8.60 21.63
C GLY A 39 -8.78 -7.24 21.90
N MET A 40 -9.91 -6.94 21.24
CA MET A 40 -10.59 -5.65 21.38
C MET A 40 -11.14 -5.39 22.80
N ASN A 41 -11.34 -6.43 23.61
CA ASN A 41 -11.85 -6.31 24.97
C ASN A 41 -10.75 -6.20 26.04
N GLN A 42 -9.50 -5.97 25.66
CA GLN A 42 -8.35 -5.93 26.57
C GLN A 42 -7.53 -4.64 26.39
N TYR A 43 -6.81 -4.26 27.43
CA TYR A 43 -5.79 -3.23 27.37
C TYR A 43 -4.42 -3.85 27.17
N PHE A 44 -3.58 -3.20 26.37
CA PHE A 44 -2.21 -3.62 26.12
C PHE A 44 -1.24 -2.46 26.31
N GLU A 45 -0.04 -2.76 26.80
CA GLU A 45 1.10 -1.87 26.67
C GLU A 45 1.50 -1.87 25.19
N MET A 46 1.24 -0.76 24.50
CA MET A 46 1.29 -0.72 23.03
C MET A 46 2.70 -0.94 22.49
N LYS A 47 3.75 -0.49 23.19
CA LYS A 47 5.13 -0.68 22.77
C LYS A 47 5.48 -2.17 22.77
N ASP A 48 5.17 -2.88 23.85
CA ASP A 48 5.36 -4.32 23.96
C ASP A 48 4.53 -5.08 22.94
N LEU A 49 3.28 -4.68 22.71
CA LEU A 49 2.42 -5.33 21.73
C LEU A 49 3.04 -5.27 20.33
N VAL A 50 3.49 -4.09 19.89
CA VAL A 50 4.15 -3.90 18.59
C VAL A 50 5.45 -4.70 18.52
N ASN A 51 6.31 -4.63 19.55
CA ASN A 51 7.59 -5.34 19.55
C ASN A 51 7.44 -6.86 19.53
N LYS A 52 6.52 -7.42 20.34
CA LYS A 52 6.32 -8.87 20.45
C LYS A 52 5.63 -9.45 19.21
N THR A 53 4.64 -8.75 18.67
CA THR A 53 4.00 -9.16 17.40
C THR A 53 4.98 -9.07 16.24
N GLY A 54 5.80 -8.02 16.19
CA GLY A 54 6.89 -7.87 15.23
C GLY A 54 7.90 -9.02 15.30
N ALA A 55 8.41 -9.35 16.48
CA ALA A 55 9.34 -10.46 16.67
C ALA A 55 8.73 -11.82 16.27
N TYR A 56 7.46 -12.04 16.58
CA TYR A 56 6.74 -13.25 16.17
C TYR A 56 6.65 -13.38 14.64
N ILE A 57 6.26 -12.30 13.95
CA ILE A 57 6.17 -12.27 12.48
C ILE A 57 7.56 -12.42 11.84
N ALA A 58 8.57 -11.75 12.39
CA ALA A 58 9.94 -11.81 11.89
C ALA A 58 10.47 -13.26 11.91
N LYS A 59 10.18 -14.01 12.98
CA LYS A 59 10.51 -15.43 13.08
C LYS A 59 9.77 -16.29 12.04
N LEU A 60 8.51 -15.99 11.75
CA LEU A 60 7.73 -16.73 10.75
C LEU A 60 8.24 -16.50 9.31
N LEU A 61 8.75 -15.30 9.03
CA LEU A 61 9.22 -14.89 7.70
C LEU A 61 10.73 -15.05 7.50
N ASP A 62 11.47 -15.42 8.55
CA ASP A 62 12.94 -15.51 8.57
C ASP A 62 13.62 -14.17 8.16
N VAL A 63 13.21 -13.08 8.82
CA VAL A 63 13.73 -11.72 8.59
C VAL A 63 14.25 -11.08 9.88
N GLU A 64 15.07 -10.04 9.75
CA GLU A 64 15.67 -9.33 10.90
C GLU A 64 14.65 -8.57 11.76
N GLY A 65 13.52 -8.17 11.17
CA GLY A 65 12.47 -7.41 11.86
C GLY A 65 11.20 -7.32 11.04
N ALA A 66 10.08 -7.12 11.74
CA ALA A 66 8.78 -6.89 11.12
C ALA A 66 7.97 -5.94 11.98
N THR A 67 7.12 -5.12 11.34
CA THR A 67 6.19 -4.23 12.03
C THR A 67 4.83 -4.28 11.37
N VAL A 68 3.77 -4.23 12.19
CA VAL A 68 2.39 -4.24 11.72
C VAL A 68 1.94 -2.79 11.51
N VAL A 69 1.47 -2.52 10.31
CA VAL A 69 0.97 -1.21 9.89
C VAL A 69 -0.50 -1.32 9.47
N SER A 70 -1.19 -0.19 9.39
CA SER A 70 -2.63 -0.17 9.09
C SER A 70 -2.98 -0.80 7.73
N CYS A 71 -2.13 -0.58 6.71
CA CYS A 71 -2.32 -1.12 5.37
C CYS A 71 -1.02 -1.07 4.55
N ALA A 72 -1.03 -1.69 3.36
CA ALA A 72 0.11 -1.68 2.44
C ALA A 72 0.57 -0.27 2.05
N SER A 73 -0.37 0.67 1.88
CA SER A 73 -0.07 2.08 1.58
C SER A 73 0.74 2.75 2.68
N ALA A 74 0.35 2.54 3.94
CA ALA A 74 1.10 3.04 5.10
C ALA A 74 2.50 2.41 5.18
N GLY A 75 2.60 1.11 4.90
CA GLY A 75 3.88 0.41 4.85
C GLY A 75 4.84 0.98 3.82
N ILE A 76 4.37 1.31 2.61
CA ILE A 76 5.19 1.97 1.58
C ILE A 76 5.68 3.33 2.07
N ALA A 77 4.78 4.17 2.58
CA ALA A 77 5.14 5.50 3.05
C ALA A 77 6.13 5.45 4.23
N GLN A 78 5.89 4.60 5.23
CA GLN A 78 6.78 4.45 6.38
C GLN A 78 8.15 3.86 6.00
N SER A 79 8.19 2.91 5.05
CA SER A 79 9.46 2.35 4.58
C SER A 79 10.32 3.39 3.86
N VAL A 80 9.70 4.23 3.03
CA VAL A 80 10.41 5.34 2.37
C VAL A 80 10.88 6.37 3.39
N ALA A 81 10.00 6.78 4.31
CA ALA A 81 10.33 7.74 5.36
C ALA A 81 11.50 7.25 6.23
N ALA A 82 11.51 5.97 6.62
CA ALA A 82 12.59 5.40 7.42
C ALA A 82 13.97 5.49 6.73
N VAL A 83 14.03 5.25 5.41
CA VAL A 83 15.28 5.36 4.63
C VAL A 83 15.77 6.80 4.53
N LEU A 84 14.86 7.79 4.54
CA LEU A 84 15.21 9.21 4.52
C LEU A 84 15.64 9.73 5.90
N VAL A 85 14.94 9.33 6.96
CA VAL A 85 15.17 9.77 8.34
C VAL A 85 16.46 9.16 8.92
N LYS A 86 16.74 7.87 8.62
CA LYS A 86 17.88 7.13 9.18
C LYS A 86 17.91 7.22 10.71
N ASP A 87 19.04 7.63 11.29
CA ASP A 87 19.25 7.72 12.74
C ASP A 87 19.00 9.13 13.31
N SER A 88 18.31 10.01 12.56
CA SER A 88 18.07 11.39 13.00
C SER A 88 16.76 11.51 13.78
N ASP A 89 16.85 11.61 15.11
CA ASP A 89 15.71 11.86 15.99
C ASP A 89 14.96 13.15 15.62
N TRP A 90 15.69 14.17 15.15
CA TRP A 90 15.06 15.42 14.75
C TRP A 90 14.22 15.24 13.48
N LEU A 91 14.73 14.50 12.48
CA LEU A 91 13.96 14.22 11.25
C LEU A 91 12.78 13.30 11.52
N LEU A 92 12.88 12.37 12.49
CA LEU A 92 11.78 11.48 12.86
C LEU A 92 10.49 12.26 13.17
N GLU A 93 10.63 13.38 13.88
CA GLU A 93 9.51 14.26 14.25
C GLU A 93 9.21 15.34 13.20
N ASN A 94 10.22 15.81 12.45
CA ASN A 94 10.11 17.00 11.57
C ASN A 94 10.11 16.69 10.06
N LEU A 95 10.08 15.42 9.67
CA LEU A 95 10.13 14.99 8.26
C LEU A 95 9.09 15.71 7.37
N HIS A 96 7.89 15.92 7.92
CA HIS A 96 6.75 16.47 7.20
C HIS A 96 6.88 17.96 6.84
N VAL A 97 7.78 18.71 7.50
CA VAL A 97 8.04 20.14 7.21
C VAL A 97 9.45 20.41 6.68
N THR A 98 10.33 19.41 6.70
CA THR A 98 11.75 19.60 6.37
C THR A 98 12.02 19.27 4.90
N PRO A 99 12.58 20.20 4.11
CA PRO A 99 13.15 19.86 2.82
C PRO A 99 14.33 18.90 2.99
N ILE A 100 14.24 17.71 2.39
CA ILE A 100 15.33 16.72 2.44
C ILE A 100 16.17 16.77 1.18
N GLU A 101 17.48 16.93 1.35
CA GLU A 101 18.46 16.72 0.29
C GLU A 101 18.70 15.22 0.04
N ASN A 102 18.92 14.82 -1.20
CA ASN A 102 19.11 13.41 -1.60
C ASN A 102 17.90 12.50 -1.33
N ASN A 103 16.68 13.02 -1.47
CA ASN A 103 15.42 12.29 -1.29
C ASN A 103 14.94 11.53 -2.55
N GLU A 104 15.87 11.03 -3.36
CA GLU A 104 15.57 10.35 -4.60
C GLU A 104 15.29 8.86 -4.36
N ILE A 105 14.08 8.41 -4.72
CA ILE A 105 13.69 7.00 -4.67
C ILE A 105 13.58 6.45 -6.09
N VAL A 106 14.22 5.28 -6.31
CA VAL A 106 14.18 4.59 -7.59
C VAL A 106 13.03 3.58 -7.59
N LEU A 107 12.12 3.69 -8.56
CA LEU A 107 10.94 2.83 -8.68
C LEU A 107 10.83 2.27 -10.11
N PRO A 108 10.80 0.94 -10.31
CA PRO A 108 10.56 0.36 -11.63
C PRO A 108 9.22 0.82 -12.23
N LYS A 109 9.16 1.12 -13.54
CA LYS A 109 7.92 1.58 -14.20
C LYS A 109 6.75 0.62 -13.97
N GLY A 110 7.00 -0.68 -14.10
CA GLY A 110 5.96 -1.70 -13.95
C GLY A 110 5.43 -1.83 -12.51
N HIS A 111 6.15 -1.30 -11.51
CA HIS A 111 5.72 -1.30 -10.11
C HIS A 111 5.03 0.00 -9.70
N ASN A 112 5.06 1.04 -10.54
CA ASN A 112 4.26 2.25 -10.33
C ASN A 112 2.81 2.02 -10.77
N VAL A 113 2.14 1.11 -10.07
CA VAL A 113 0.75 0.71 -10.35
C VAL A 113 -0.22 1.55 -9.51
N ASN A 114 -1.48 1.56 -9.93
CA ASN A 114 -2.58 2.08 -9.14
C ASN A 114 -3.49 0.92 -8.73
N PHE A 115 -3.49 0.59 -7.44
CA PHE A 115 -4.29 -0.51 -6.86
C PHE A 115 -5.58 0.00 -6.18
N GLY A 116 -6.01 1.21 -6.51
CA GLY A 116 -7.02 1.97 -5.76
C GLY A 116 -6.38 3.15 -5.00
N ALA A 117 -5.07 3.09 -4.80
CA ALA A 117 -4.24 4.22 -4.43
C ALA A 117 -2.93 4.17 -5.25
N PRO A 118 -2.49 5.26 -5.91
CA PRO A 118 -1.26 5.23 -6.70
C PRO A 118 -0.03 5.04 -5.80
N VAL A 119 0.87 4.12 -6.17
CA VAL A 119 2.14 3.91 -5.45
C VAL A 119 2.95 5.21 -5.38
N GLY A 120 2.98 5.98 -6.48
CA GLY A 120 3.62 7.28 -6.49
C GLY A 120 3.03 8.29 -5.49
N THR A 121 1.75 8.20 -5.11
CA THR A 121 1.25 9.10 -4.06
C THR A 121 1.88 8.76 -2.70
N MET A 122 2.02 7.47 -2.38
CA MET A 122 2.52 7.03 -1.07
C MET A 122 3.99 7.35 -0.84
N VAL A 123 4.81 7.19 -1.87
CA VAL A 123 6.23 7.54 -1.79
C VAL A 123 6.40 9.06 -1.68
N ALA A 124 5.60 9.86 -2.40
CA ALA A 124 5.69 11.32 -2.33
C ALA A 124 5.26 11.85 -0.95
N LEU A 125 4.24 11.24 -0.33
CA LEU A 125 3.78 11.59 1.02
C LEU A 125 4.87 11.39 2.09
N ALA A 126 5.83 10.49 1.86
CA ALA A 126 6.94 10.25 2.77
C ALA A 126 8.06 11.31 2.71
N ALA A 127 7.78 12.50 2.18
CA ALA A 127 8.73 13.59 1.92
C ALA A 127 9.78 13.31 0.80
N ALA A 128 9.53 12.30 -0.03
CA ALA A 128 10.35 12.06 -1.22
C ALA A 128 9.98 13.07 -2.32
N GLY A 129 10.97 13.87 -2.71
CA GLY A 129 10.79 15.00 -3.63
C GLY A 129 10.31 14.53 -4.99
N TRP A 130 11.00 13.58 -5.64
CA TRP A 130 10.67 13.14 -7.00
C TRP A 130 11.29 11.76 -7.34
N TRP A 131 10.59 10.99 -8.18
CA TRP A 131 11.07 9.74 -8.79
C TRP A 131 12.24 10.00 -9.73
N LYS A 132 13.35 9.27 -9.56
CA LYS A 132 14.35 9.18 -10.62
C LYS A 132 14.51 7.74 -11.13
N ARG A 133 14.43 7.66 -12.46
CA ARG A 133 14.49 6.48 -13.32
C ARG A 133 13.26 5.59 -13.29
N ALA A 134 12.51 5.74 -14.37
CA ALA A 134 11.45 4.88 -14.80
C ALA A 134 12.03 4.06 -15.98
N THR A 135 12.59 2.88 -15.72
CA THR A 135 13.07 1.95 -16.77
C THR A 135 11.98 0.93 -17.12
N PRO A 136 11.88 0.46 -18.38
CA PRO A 136 10.87 -0.52 -18.80
C PRO A 136 10.97 -1.83 -18.00
N MET A 137 9.92 -2.66 -18.06
CA MET A 137 9.72 -3.90 -17.27
C MET A 137 10.92 -4.85 -17.18
N ASN A 138 11.88 -4.76 -18.10
CA ASN A 138 13.08 -5.57 -18.11
C ASN A 138 14.29 -4.72 -17.71
N VAL A 139 14.72 -4.83 -16.46
CA VAL A 139 15.88 -4.11 -15.91
C VAL A 139 17.00 -5.12 -15.67
N PRO A 140 18.06 -5.16 -16.52
CA PRO A 140 19.16 -6.08 -16.32
C PRO A 140 19.85 -5.83 -14.97
N PRO A 141 20.33 -6.87 -14.26
CA PRO A 141 20.93 -6.75 -12.92
C PRO A 141 22.06 -5.70 -12.80
N GLY A 142 22.76 -5.38 -13.90
CA GLY A 142 23.83 -4.38 -13.92
C GLY A 142 23.39 -2.92 -14.16
N SER A 143 22.16 -2.70 -14.59
CA SER A 143 21.67 -1.34 -14.93
C SER A 143 21.41 -0.46 -13.70
N TRP A 144 21.28 -1.08 -12.52
CA TRP A 144 21.16 -0.43 -11.22
C TRP A 144 22.43 0.29 -10.76
N ARG A 145 23.60 -0.15 -11.23
CA ARG A 145 24.92 0.39 -10.80
C ARG A 145 25.36 1.62 -11.59
N ARG A 146 24.65 2.01 -12.65
CA ARG A 146 25.03 3.18 -13.46
C ARG A 146 24.71 4.47 -12.70
N PRO A 147 25.66 5.42 -12.62
CA PRO A 147 25.40 6.75 -12.07
C PRO A 147 24.10 7.33 -12.63
N LEU A 148 23.29 7.93 -11.75
CA LEU A 148 22.12 8.69 -12.16
C LEU A 148 22.61 9.94 -12.91
N PRO A 149 22.03 10.30 -14.08
CA PRO A 149 22.33 11.57 -14.72
C PRO A 149 22.06 12.73 -13.75
N ALA A 150 22.93 13.73 -13.74
CA ALA A 150 22.80 14.91 -12.89
C ALA A 150 21.43 15.60 -13.05
N HIS A 151 20.95 16.15 -11.93
CA HIS A 151 19.65 16.80 -11.75
C HIS A 151 19.41 17.87 -12.82
N ARG A 152 18.51 17.62 -13.79
CA ARG A 152 18.10 18.60 -14.82
C ARG A 152 16.68 19.14 -14.60
N GLY A 153 16.22 19.25 -13.36
CA GLY A 153 15.02 20.02 -12.97
C GLY A 153 13.67 19.62 -13.58
N HIS A 154 13.60 18.67 -14.51
CA HIS A 154 12.39 18.30 -15.21
C HIS A 154 11.92 16.91 -14.77
N SER A 155 10.80 16.89 -14.05
CA SER A 155 9.95 15.71 -13.90
C SER A 155 9.58 15.23 -15.30
N VAL A 156 9.92 13.99 -15.65
CA VAL A 156 9.60 13.48 -16.98
C VAL A 156 8.14 13.04 -17.07
N TYR A 157 7.43 12.81 -15.95
CA TYR A 157 6.00 12.49 -15.98
C TYR A 157 5.26 12.91 -14.69
N GLN A 158 4.51 14.01 -14.76
CA GLN A 158 3.27 14.16 -14.01
C GLN A 158 2.24 13.26 -14.71
N ILE A 159 1.78 12.19 -14.06
CA ILE A 159 0.59 11.48 -14.53
C ILE A 159 -0.59 12.38 -14.15
N PRO A 160 -1.40 12.90 -15.10
CA PRO A 160 -2.60 13.63 -14.74
C PRO A 160 -3.46 12.72 -13.85
N PRO A 161 -4.16 13.26 -12.83
CA PRO A 161 -5.02 12.43 -11.98
C PRO A 161 -5.92 11.61 -12.89
N LEU A 162 -5.78 10.27 -12.81
CA LEU A 162 -6.65 9.36 -13.52
C LEU A 162 -8.07 9.69 -13.05
N ARG A 163 -8.85 10.32 -13.92
CA ARG A 163 -10.27 10.58 -13.72
C ARG A 163 -10.90 9.25 -13.34
N ALA A 164 -11.25 9.11 -12.06
CA ALA A 164 -11.69 7.86 -11.43
C ALA A 164 -13.01 7.30 -12.00
N GLU A 165 -13.60 7.95 -13.00
CA GLU A 165 -14.97 7.72 -13.46
C GLU A 165 -15.13 6.67 -14.57
N LYS A 166 -14.06 6.14 -15.21
CA LYS A 166 -14.25 5.28 -16.41
C LYS A 166 -13.87 3.80 -16.31
N HIS A 167 -13.23 3.35 -15.23
CA HIS A 167 -12.79 1.94 -15.14
C HIS A 167 -13.55 1.08 -14.13
N ALA A 168 -14.42 1.67 -13.28
CA ALA A 168 -15.27 0.88 -12.38
C ALA A 168 -16.44 0.16 -13.10
N GLN A 169 -16.75 0.50 -14.36
CA GLN A 169 -17.90 -0.05 -15.09
C GLN A 169 -17.55 -1.14 -16.13
N ARG A 170 -16.27 -1.45 -16.39
CA ARG A 170 -15.86 -2.45 -17.40
C ARG A 170 -15.60 -3.86 -16.82
N GLY A 171 -16.31 -4.22 -15.76
CA GLY A 171 -16.28 -5.58 -15.17
C GLY A 171 -17.60 -6.35 -15.27
N ALA A 172 -18.67 -5.72 -15.81
CA ALA A 172 -19.98 -6.34 -15.97
C ALA A 172 -20.44 -6.19 -17.42
N GLY A 173 -20.23 -7.24 -18.23
CA GLY A 173 -20.70 -7.25 -19.63
C GLY A 173 -19.84 -8.11 -20.52
N GLY A 174 -20.09 -9.42 -20.52
CA GLY A 174 -19.43 -10.37 -21.40
C GLY A 174 -19.96 -11.79 -21.27
N SER A 175 -21.24 -11.98 -20.97
CA SER A 175 -21.90 -13.26 -21.20
C SER A 175 -22.27 -13.33 -22.69
N GLY A 176 -21.57 -14.17 -23.44
CA GLY A 176 -21.97 -14.56 -24.78
C GLY A 176 -23.35 -15.19 -24.73
N GLY A 177 -24.33 -14.49 -25.30
CA GLY A 177 -25.63 -15.05 -25.67
C GLY A 177 -25.56 -15.41 -27.14
N ALA A 178 -25.36 -16.69 -27.42
CA ALA A 178 -25.84 -17.29 -28.65
C ALA A 178 -27.34 -17.53 -28.47
N GLU A 179 -28.15 -17.12 -29.46
CA GLU A 179 -29.39 -17.78 -29.93
C GLU A 179 -30.20 -16.81 -30.82
N PRO A 180 -31.07 -17.31 -31.73
CA PRO A 180 -31.16 -18.64 -32.34
C PRO A 180 -30.63 -18.68 -33.80
#